data_AF-A0A4Y7ZQ28-F1
#
_entry.id   AF-A0A4Y7ZQ28-F1
#
_cell.length_a   1.000
_cell.length_b   1.000
_cell.length_c   1.000
_cell.angle_alpha   90.00
_cell.angle_beta   90.00
_cell.angle_gamma   90.00
#
_symmetry.space_group_name_H-M   'P 1'
#
loop_
_entity.id
_entity.type
_entity.pdbx_description
1 polymer ?
#
loop_
_entity_poly.entity_id
_entity_poly.type
_entity_poly.pdbx_seq_one_letter_code
_entity_poly.pdbx_strand_id
1 'polypeptide(L)'
;MYLFAKRSIDTTVLSRSGETVVLGGLISNNVVKSIDKIPLLSDIPWIGALFRSEIETVSKTNLMIFLRATIIKNNEALGELSNKKYQSLDSISRGLVTDSKVDIFDGFD
;
A
#
# COMPACT_ATOMS: atom_id res chain seq x y z
N MET A 1 24.13 -4.55 -9.66
CA MET A 1 23.84 -4.77 -8.22
C MET A 1 22.37 -4.49 -7.99
N TYR A 2 21.59 -5.46 -7.53
CA TYR A 2 20.15 -5.28 -7.28
C TYR A 2 19.95 -4.86 -5.81
N LEU A 3 19.25 -3.75 -5.58
CA LEU A 3 18.92 -3.30 -4.23
C LEU A 3 17.59 -3.96 -3.82
N PHE A 4 17.65 -4.94 -2.93
CA PHE A 4 16.45 -5.52 -2.32
C PHE A 4 16.07 -4.74 -1.07
N ALA A 5 14.99 -3.97 -1.15
CA ALA A 5 14.38 -3.33 0.02
C ALA A 5 13.60 -4.38 0.83
N LYS A 6 14.22 -4.94 1.88
CA LYS A 6 13.56 -5.89 2.79
C LYS A 6 12.96 -5.13 3.97
N ARG A 7 11.64 -5.24 4.17
CA ARG A 7 10.94 -4.77 5.38
C ARG A 7 10.65 -6.00 6.25
N SER A 8 11.36 -6.17 7.37
CA SER A 8 11.18 -7.29 8.31
C SER A 8 10.80 -6.73 9.69
N ILE A 9 9.82 -7.35 10.36
CA ILE A 9 9.37 -6.99 11.70
C ILE A 9 9.24 -8.26 12.54
N ASP A 10 9.97 -8.33 13.66
CA ASP A 10 9.90 -9.42 14.62
C ASP A 10 9.13 -8.91 15.85
N THR A 11 7.96 -9.47 16.13
CA THR A 11 7.10 -9.03 17.24
C THR A 11 6.34 -10.20 17.84
N THR A 12 6.32 -10.28 19.17
CA THR A 12 5.53 -11.27 19.92
C THR A 12 4.22 -10.63 20.37
N VAL A 13 3.10 -11.10 19.82
CA VAL A 13 1.75 -10.64 20.19
C VAL A 13 0.93 -11.75 20.82
N LEU A 14 0.23 -11.42 21.91
CA LEU A 14 -0.81 -12.27 22.50
C LEU A 14 -2.16 -11.78 22.00
N SER A 15 -2.83 -12.60 21.19
CA SER A 15 -4.14 -12.29 20.60
C SER A 15 -5.18 -13.35 20.97
N ARG A 16 -6.43 -12.94 21.19
CA ARG A 16 -7.55 -13.85 21.36
C ARG A 16 -8.01 -14.37 20.00
N SER A 17 -8.42 -15.63 19.93
CA SER A 17 -8.92 -16.24 18.70
C SER A 17 -10.05 -15.41 18.07
N GLY A 18 -9.86 -15.00 16.82
CA GLY A 18 -10.83 -14.23 16.03
C GLY A 18 -10.62 -12.72 16.01
N GLU A 19 -9.78 -12.17 16.88
CA GLU A 19 -9.48 -10.73 16.91
C GLU A 19 -8.40 -10.37 15.88
N THR A 20 -8.59 -9.23 15.20
CA THR A 20 -7.57 -8.67 14.30
C THR A 20 -6.69 -7.73 15.12
N VAL A 21 -5.40 -8.03 15.20
CA VAL A 21 -4.41 -7.24 15.91
C VAL A 21 -3.50 -6.53 14.91
N VAL A 22 -3.20 -5.26 15.20
CA VAL A 22 -2.20 -4.48 14.45
C VAL A 22 -0.82 -4.87 14.96
N LEU A 23 -0.02 -5.49 14.08
CA LEU A 23 1.35 -5.90 14.44
C LEU A 23 2.32 -4.74 14.40
N GLY A 24 2.05 -3.77 13.51
CA GLY A 24 2.91 -2.61 13.30
C GLY A 24 2.65 -1.95 11.95
N GLY A 25 3.41 -0.91 11.68
CA GLY A 25 3.34 -0.15 10.44
C GLY A 25 4.51 0.82 10.32
N LEU A 26 4.79 1.25 9.10
CA LEU A 26 5.78 2.29 8.82
C LEU A 26 5.06 3.46 8.17
N ILE A 27 5.08 4.61 8.84
CA ILE A 27 4.68 5.89 8.26
C ILE A 27 5.98 6.65 8.00
N SER A 28 6.35 6.80 6.74
CA SER A 28 7.53 7.55 6.32
C SER A 28 7.11 8.79 5.54
N ASN A 29 7.65 9.93 5.95
CA ASN A 29 7.47 11.21 5.27
C ASN A 29 8.85 11.73 4.87
N ASN A 30 9.11 11.79 3.57
CA ASN A 30 10.36 12.33 3.03
C ASN A 30 10.05 13.62 2.28
N VAL A 31 10.63 14.73 2.74
CA VAL A 31 10.50 16.06 2.10
C VAL A 31 11.87 16.44 1.58
N VAL A 32 12.02 16.50 0.26
CA VAL A 32 13.24 16.93 -0.41
C VAL A 32 12.97 18.31 -1.02
N LYS A 33 13.68 19.33 -0.53
CA LYS A 33 13.64 20.68 -1.08
C LYS A 33 14.95 20.96 -1.82
N SER A 34 14.87 21.10 -3.14
CA SER A 34 15.99 21.52 -4.00
C SER A 34 15.77 22.98 -4.41
N ILE A 35 16.79 23.82 -4.22
CA ILE A 35 16.75 25.24 -4.58
C ILE A 35 17.90 25.51 -5.54
N ASP A 36 17.58 25.68 -6.81
CA ASP A 36 18.54 26.09 -7.83
C ASP A 36 18.41 27.60 -8.03
N LYS A 37 19.46 28.37 -7.76
CA LYS A 37 19.42 29.84 -7.90
C LYS A 37 20.71 30.38 -8.51
N ILE A 38 20.59 31.45 -9.30
CA ILE A 38 21.76 32.19 -9.81
C ILE A 38 22.27 33.11 -8.68
N PRO A 39 23.50 32.91 -8.17
CA PRO A 39 24.07 33.81 -7.18
C PRO A 39 24.23 35.23 -7.79
N LEU A 40 23.94 36.27 -6.99
CA LEU A 40 23.85 37.71 -7.34
C LEU A 40 22.44 38.21 -7.75
N LEU A 41 21.77 37.56 -8.70
CA LEU A 41 20.45 37.99 -9.17
C LEU A 41 19.28 37.51 -8.27
N SER A 42 19.48 36.44 -7.50
CA SER A 42 18.41 35.87 -6.65
C SER A 42 18.03 36.73 -5.44
N ASP A 43 18.92 37.62 -5.02
CA ASP A 43 18.79 38.36 -3.75
C ASP A 43 18.21 39.77 -3.97
N ILE A 44 17.89 40.14 -5.22
CA ILE A 44 17.27 41.42 -5.54
C ILE A 44 15.81 41.39 -5.07
N PRO A 45 15.41 42.32 -4.19
CA PRO A 45 14.02 42.49 -3.80
C PRO A 45 13.14 42.62 -5.05
N TRP A 46 11.93 42.06 -5.04
CA TRP A 46 10.92 42.12 -6.12
C TRP A 46 11.14 41.20 -7.33
N ILE A 47 12.37 41.00 -7.83
CA ILE A 47 12.63 40.18 -9.04
C ILE A 47 13.39 38.87 -8.78
N GLY A 48 13.95 38.65 -7.59
CA GLY A 48 14.73 37.45 -7.26
C GLY A 48 13.96 36.12 -7.36
N ALA A 49 12.62 36.15 -7.43
CA ALA A 49 11.79 34.97 -7.67
C ALA A 49 11.86 34.42 -9.10
N LEU A 50 12.20 35.26 -10.08
CA LEU A 50 12.34 34.85 -11.49
C LEU A 50 13.68 34.17 -11.79
N PHE A 51 14.65 34.30 -10.88
CA PHE A 51 16.02 33.78 -11.01
C PHE A 51 16.33 32.63 -10.03
N ARG A 52 15.30 32.09 -9.39
CA ARG A 52 15.38 30.89 -8.56
C ARG A 52 14.32 29.87 -8.99
N SER A 53 14.70 28.60 -9.01
CA SER A 53 13.82 27.45 -9.18
C SER A 53 13.79 26.69 -7.85
N GLU A 54 12.63 26.59 -7.24
CA GLU A 54 12.42 25.78 -6.04
C GLU A 54 11.65 24.52 -6.45
N ILE A 55 12.26 23.35 -6.26
CA ILE A 55 11.62 22.05 -6.49
C ILE A 55 11.40 21.41 -5.13
N GLU A 56 10.13 21.27 -4.75
CA GLU A 56 9.73 20.56 -3.54
C GLU A 56 9.17 19.19 -3.93
N THR A 57 9.81 18.11 -3.47
CA THR A 57 9.34 16.74 -3.65
C THR A 57 8.91 16.16 -2.31
N VAL A 58 7.61 15.91 -2.16
CA VAL A 58 7.02 15.29 -0.97
C VAL A 58 6.68 13.83 -1.28
N SER A 59 7.33 12.89 -0.60
CA SER A 59 7.08 11.46 -0.72
C SER A 59 6.52 10.91 0.60
N LYS A 60 5.24 10.50 0.59
CA LYS A 60 4.56 9.86 1.72
C LYS A 60 4.42 8.36 1.48
N THR A 61 4.82 7.55 2.45
CA THR A 61 4.65 6.09 2.40
C THR A 61 3.99 5.60 3.68
N ASN A 62 2.80 5.02 3.56
CA ASN A 62 2.06 4.42 4.65
C ASN A 62 2.00 2.90 4.45
N LEU A 63 2.51 2.14 5.42
CA LEU A 63 2.41 0.68 5.46
C LEU A 63 1.79 0.26 6.79
N MET A 64 0.78 -0.61 6.74
CA MET A 64 0.16 -1.22 7.92
C MET A 64 0.13 -2.74 7.75
N ILE A 65 0.39 -3.47 8.84
CA ILE A 65 0.37 -4.93 8.86
C ILE A 65 -0.63 -5.40 9.91
N PHE A 66 -1.60 -6.19 9.46
CA PHE A 66 -2.66 -6.76 10.28
C PHE A 66 -2.50 -8.27 10.38
N LEU A 67 -2.74 -8.83 11.56
CA LEU A 67 -2.79 -10.27 11.79
C LEU A 67 -4.11 -10.65 12.43
N ARG A 68 -4.77 -11.68 11.90
CA ARG A 68 -5.92 -12.32 12.53
C ARG A 68 -5.62 -13.79 12.73
N ALA A 69 -5.55 -14.21 13.99
CA ALA A 69 -5.35 -15.61 14.36
C ALA A 69 -6.72 -16.27 14.63
N THR A 70 -6.94 -17.46 14.07
CA THR A 70 -8.17 -18.24 14.30
C THR A 70 -7.79 -19.62 14.81
N ILE A 71 -8.30 -19.99 15.99
CA ILE A 71 -8.12 -21.33 16.55
C ILE A 71 -9.20 -22.25 15.99
N ILE A 72 -8.79 -23.38 15.41
CA ILE A 72 -9.71 -24.37 14.86
C ILE A 72 -9.65 -25.63 15.73
N LYS A 73 -10.79 -26.01 16.30
CA LYS A 73 -10.87 -27.03 17.36
C LYS A 73 -11.29 -28.41 16.85
N ASN A 74 -11.93 -28.50 15.70
CA ASN A 74 -12.50 -29.73 15.13
C ASN A 74 -12.29 -29.79 13.60
N ASN A 75 -12.24 -31.01 13.06
CA ASN A 75 -12.11 -31.24 11.61
C ASN A 75 -13.34 -30.77 10.82
N GLU A 76 -14.51 -30.76 11.44
CA GLU A 76 -15.75 -30.29 10.81
C GLU A 76 -15.69 -28.78 10.52
N ALA A 77 -15.26 -27.94 11.48
CA ALA A 77 -15.10 -26.51 11.23
C ALA A 77 -13.97 -26.20 10.25
N LEU A 78 -12.93 -27.06 10.16
CA LEU A 78 -11.92 -26.96 9.09
C LEU A 78 -12.58 -27.13 7.72
N GLY A 79 -13.43 -28.14 7.57
CA GLY A 79 -14.18 -28.42 6.35
C GLY A 79 -15.09 -27.25 5.96
N GLU A 80 -15.87 -26.74 6.90
CA GLU A 80 -16.77 -25.60 6.65
C GLU A 80 -16.02 -24.32 6.27
N LEU A 81 -14.93 -24.00 6.98
CA LEU A 81 -14.11 -22.82 6.68
C LEU A 81 -13.46 -22.93 5.30
N SER A 82 -12.93 -24.11 4.97
CA SER A 82 -12.34 -24.42 3.68
C SER A 82 -13.35 -24.24 2.56
N ASN A 83 -14.52 -24.88 2.68
CA ASN A 83 -15.59 -24.80 1.69
C ASN A 83 -16.08 -23.36 1.50
N LYS A 84 -16.29 -22.62 2.59
CA LYS A 84 -16.68 -21.20 2.53
C LYS A 84 -15.62 -20.34 1.84
N LYS A 85 -14.33 -20.62 2.07
CA LYS A 85 -13.22 -19.91 1.43
C LYS A 85 -13.15 -20.24 -0.06
N TYR A 86 -13.27 -21.51 -0.45
CA TYR A 86 -13.30 -21.93 -1.86
C TYR A 86 -14.46 -21.31 -2.62
N GLN A 87 -15.67 -21.31 -2.06
CA GLN A 87 -16.85 -20.69 -2.67
C GLN A 87 -16.65 -19.18 -2.87
N SER A 88 -16.02 -18.49 -1.91
CA SER A 88 -15.70 -17.06 -2.04
C SER A 88 -14.65 -16.79 -3.12
N LEU A 89 -13.65 -17.66 -3.28
CA LEU A 89 -12.63 -17.49 -4.32
C LEU A 89 -13.21 -17.73 -5.72
N ASP A 90 -14.09 -18.71 -5.85
CA ASP A 90 -14.79 -19.02 -7.10
C ASP A 90 -15.71 -17.87 -7.53
N SER A 91 -16.51 -17.30 -6.61
CA SER A 91 -17.36 -16.15 -6.94
C SER A 91 -16.58 -14.89 -7.32
N ILE A 92 -15.44 -14.63 -6.66
CA ILE A 92 -14.53 -13.55 -7.02
C ILE A 92 -13.95 -13.79 -8.41
N SER A 93 -13.47 -15.01 -8.69
CA SER A 93 -12.84 -15.33 -9.97
C SER A 93 -13.82 -15.21 -11.13
N ARG A 94 -15.06 -15.66 -10.95
CA ARG A 94 -16.13 -15.50 -11.94
C ARG A 94 -16.50 -14.04 -12.14
N GLY A 95 -16.59 -13.26 -11.05
CA GLY A 95 -16.86 -11.82 -11.13
C GLY A 95 -15.81 -11.05 -11.92
N LEU A 96 -14.52 -11.32 -11.67
CA LEU A 96 -13.41 -10.70 -12.40
C LEU A 96 -13.37 -11.08 -13.88
N VAL A 97 -13.71 -12.34 -14.23
CA VAL A 97 -13.81 -12.79 -15.63
C VAL A 97 -15.01 -12.18 -16.35
N THR A 98 -16.12 -11.96 -15.65
CA THR A 98 -17.30 -11.29 -16.23
C THR A 98 -17.03 -9.81 -16.48
N ASP A 99 -16.45 -9.08 -15.52
CA ASP A 99 -16.14 -7.65 -15.63
C ASP A 99 -15.16 -7.38 -16.78
N SER A 100 -14.07 -8.14 -16.84
CA SER A 100 -13.08 -8.03 -17.92
C SER A 100 -13.55 -8.49 -19.30
N LYS A 101 -14.58 -9.36 -19.39
CA LYS A 101 -15.17 -9.70 -20.68
C LYS A 101 -16.11 -8.58 -21.15
N VAL A 102 -16.92 -8.01 -20.28
CA VAL A 102 -17.86 -6.93 -20.63
C VAL A 102 -17.10 -5.72 -21.20
N ASP A 103 -15.98 -5.31 -20.59
CA ASP A 103 -15.16 -4.19 -21.07
C ASP A 103 -14.51 -4.43 -22.45
N ILE A 104 -14.15 -5.68 -22.75
CA ILE A 104 -13.52 -6.04 -24.03
C ILE A 104 -14.56 -6.06 -25.15
N PHE A 105 -15.83 -6.36 -24.87
CA PHE A 105 -16.88 -6.43 -25.90
C PHE A 105 -17.58 -5.08 -26.16
N ASP A 106 -17.60 -4.15 -25.20
CA ASP A 106 -18.23 -2.82 -25.35
C ASP A 106 -17.40 -1.84 -26.23
N GLY A 107 -16.11 -2.12 -26.47
CA GLY A 107 -15.21 -1.27 -27.26
C GLY A 107 -15.24 -1.51 -28.78
N PHE A 108 -16.16 -2.33 -29.28
CA PHE A 108 -16.21 -2.76 -30.69
C PHE A 108 -17.47 -2.31 -31.46
N ASP A 109 -18.29 -1.41 -30.91
CA ASP A 109 -19.49 -0.83 -31.58
C ASP A 109 -19.34 0.69 -31.79
#